data_AF-A0A4R1HCS9-F1
#
_entry.id   AF-A0A4R1HCS9-F1
#
_cell.length_a   1.000
_cell.length_b   1.000
_cell.length_c   1.000
_cell.angle_alpha   90.00
_cell.angle_beta   90.00
_cell.angle_gamma   90.00
#
_symmetry.space_group_name_H-M   'P 1'
#
loop_
_entity.id
_entity.type
_entity.pdbx_description
1 polymer ?
#
loop_
_entity_poly.entity_id
_entity_poly.type
_entity_poly.pdbx_seq_one_letter_code
_entity_poly.pdbx_strand_id
1 'polypeptide(L)' 'MTSADTSGETRPDPSELIWERPGGDPGEAGDAVEIAPLPDGGHAMRNAADGPDGSVLYFTKGEWDAFVLGVRDGEFDVG' A
#
# COMPACT_ATOMS: atom_id res chain seq x y z
N MET A 1 17.18 -8.48 -8.95
CA MET A 1 16.42 -8.04 -10.14
C MET A 1 15.53 -6.91 -9.69
N THR A 2 15.89 -5.67 -9.99
CA THR A 2 15.02 -4.52 -9.69
C THR A 2 14.08 -4.35 -10.87
N SER A 3 12.79 -4.62 -10.68
CA SER A 3 11.78 -4.31 -11.68
C SER A 3 11.66 -2.80 -11.70
N ALA A 4 12.12 -2.19 -12.79
CA ALA A 4 12.10 -0.76 -13.01
C ALA A 4 10.66 -0.25 -12.97
N ASP A 5 10.41 0.74 -12.13
CA ASP A 5 9.14 1.43 -12.09
C ASP A 5 9.02 2.41 -13.26
N THR A 6 7.95 2.25 -14.03
CA THR A 6 7.65 3.07 -15.20
C THR A 6 6.81 4.26 -14.76
N SER A 7 7.44 5.29 -14.20
CA SER A 7 6.98 6.69 -14.15
C SER A 7 8.10 7.51 -13.48
N GLY A 8 8.53 8.62 -14.07
CA GLY A 8 9.70 9.40 -13.64
C GLY A 8 9.58 10.13 -12.29
N GLU A 9 8.78 9.61 -11.36
CA GLU A 9 8.59 10.13 -10.01
C GLU A 9 9.48 9.31 -9.04
N THR A 10 10.39 9.96 -8.32
CA THR A 10 11.20 9.27 -7.31
C THR A 10 10.29 8.85 -6.16
N ARG A 11 9.97 7.56 -6.09
CA ARG A 11 9.26 6.98 -4.95
C ARG A 11 10.10 7.10 -3.67
N PRO A 12 9.50 7.47 -2.53
CA PRO A 12 10.23 7.52 -1.26
C PRO A 12 10.74 6.14 -0.86
N ASP A 13 11.78 6.10 -0.02
CA ASP A 13 12.25 4.84 0.54
C ASP A 13 11.18 4.30 1.52
N PRO A 14 10.77 3.02 1.43
CA PRO A 14 9.78 2.42 2.33
C PRO A 14 10.11 2.56 3.83
N SER A 15 11.40 2.64 4.18
CA SER A 15 11.87 2.81 5.55
C SER A 15 11.65 4.22 6.12
N GLU A 16 11.38 5.20 5.26
CA GLU A 16 11.07 6.59 5.64
C GLU A 16 9.57 6.82 5.85
N LEU A 17 8.73 5.83 5.51
CA LEU A 17 7.29 5.93 5.59
C LEU A 17 6.74 5.53 6.97
N ILE A 18 5.67 6.21 7.38
CA ILE A 18 4.91 5.86 8.57
C ILE A 18 3.79 4.90 8.15
N TRP A 19 3.97 3.63 8.47
CA TRP A 19 3.03 2.56 8.14
C TRP A 19 1.90 2.46 9.17
N GLU A 20 0.67 2.53 8.69
CA GLU A 20 -0.54 2.29 9.46
C GLU A 20 -1.06 0.88 9.21
N ARG A 21 -1.32 0.17 10.30
CA ARG A 21 -1.85 -1.18 10.28
C ARG A 21 -3.33 -1.15 10.73
N PRO A 22 -4.27 -1.75 9.98
CA PRO A 22 -5.63 -1.93 10.45
C PRO A 22 -5.64 -2.78 11.72
N GLY A 23 -6.60 -2.53 12.61
CA GLY A 23 -6.62 -3.10 13.98
C GLY A 23 -6.44 -4.62 14.05
N GLY A 24 -5.81 -5.09 15.13
CA GLY A 24 -5.49 -6.50 15.39
C GLY A 24 -4.37 -6.61 16.43
N ASP A 25 -4.04 -7.84 16.87
CA ASP A 25 -2.94 -8.05 17.80
C ASP A 25 -1.59 -7.79 17.11
N PRO A 26 -0.70 -6.94 17.67
CA PRO A 26 0.58 -6.59 17.04
C PRO A 26 1.55 -7.78 16.90
N GLY A 27 1.29 -8.90 17.58
CA GLY A 27 2.04 -10.15 17.46
C GLY A 27 1.62 -11.04 16.28
N GLU A 28 0.47 -10.77 15.66
CA GLU A 28 -0.03 -11.56 14.54
C GLU A 28 0.10 -10.76 13.25
N ALA A 29 1.28 -10.83 12.61
CA ALA A 29 1.53 -10.16 11.34
C ALA A 29 0.47 -10.55 10.27
N GLY A 30 0.03 -11.82 10.27
CA GLY A 30 -1.10 -12.32 9.47
C GLY A 30 -1.06 -11.89 8.00
N ASP A 31 -2.20 -11.96 7.32
CA ASP A 31 -2.38 -11.40 5.97
C ASP A 31 -2.78 -9.91 6.03
N ALA A 32 -2.32 -9.17 7.04
CA ALA A 32 -2.70 -7.78 7.23
C ALA A 32 -2.03 -6.89 6.19
N VAL A 33 -2.80 -5.94 5.64
CA VAL A 33 -2.30 -4.91 4.74
C VAL A 33 -1.89 -3.69 5.56
N GLU A 34 -0.68 -3.18 5.34
CA GLU A 34 -0.23 -1.91 5.89
C GLU A 34 -0.25 -0.82 4.81
N ILE A 35 -0.65 0.38 5.19
CA ILE A 35 -0.83 1.53 4.29
C ILE A 35 -0.06 2.73 4.85
N ALA A 36 0.63 3.48 3.99
CA ALA A 36 1.29 4.73 4.36
C ALA A 36 0.86 5.88 3.42
N PRO A 37 0.37 7.02 3.93
CA PRO A 37 0.06 8.19 3.10
C PRO A 37 1.34 8.87 2.61
N LEU A 38 1.30 9.39 1.38
CA LEU A 38 2.41 10.10 0.74
C LEU A 38 2.17 11.62 0.68
N PRO A 39 3.23 12.46 0.60
CA PRO A 39 3.08 13.93 0.60
C PRO A 39 2.26 14.50 -0.58
N ASP A 40 2.21 13.80 -1.70
CA ASP A 40 1.45 14.17 -2.90
C ASP A 40 -0.03 13.71 -2.85
N GLY A 41 -0.45 13.10 -1.74
CA GLY A 41 -1.78 12.51 -1.56
C GLY A 41 -1.94 11.10 -2.13
N GLY A 42 -0.86 10.53 -2.69
CA GLY A 42 -0.77 9.11 -3.00
C GLY A 42 -0.67 8.24 -1.74
N HIS A 43 -0.65 6.92 -1.93
CA HIS A 43 -0.54 5.95 -0.85
C HIS A 43 0.43 4.82 -1.24
N ALA A 44 1.22 4.37 -0.27
CA ALA A 44 1.98 3.13 -0.37
C ALA A 44 1.23 2.00 0.36
N MET A 45 1.31 0.79 -0.17
CA MET A 45 0.66 -0.40 0.39
C MET A 45 1.61 -1.59 0.38
N ARG A 46 1.62 -2.38 1.46
CA ARG A 46 2.40 -3.63 1.56
C ARG A 46 1.68 -4.70 2.36
N ASN A 47 2.08 -5.95 2.19
CA ASN A 47 1.69 -7.04 3.08
C ASN A 47 2.58 -7.05 4.32
N ALA A 48 1.99 -7.01 5.51
CA ALA A 48 2.73 -7.02 6.76
C ALA A 48 3.50 -8.34 6.98
N ALA A 49 3.03 -9.46 6.42
CA ALA A 49 3.69 -10.76 6.52
C ALA A 49 5.11 -10.77 5.92
N ASP A 50 5.35 -9.93 4.91
CA ASP A 50 6.60 -9.90 4.16
C ASP A 50 7.68 -9.06 4.85
N GLY A 51 7.33 -8.36 5.94
CA GLY A 51 8.25 -7.52 6.70
C GLY A 51 8.76 -6.29 5.93
N PRO A 52 9.81 -5.62 6.44
CA PRO A 52 10.32 -4.37 5.86
C PRO A 52 10.87 -4.49 4.44
N ASP A 53 11.35 -5.68 4.07
CA ASP A 53 11.93 -5.98 2.76
C ASP A 53 10.87 -6.47 1.75
N GLY A 54 9.60 -6.51 2.17
CA GLY A 54 8.46 -6.87 1.34
C GLY A 54 8.25 -5.90 0.17
N SER A 55 7.50 -6.37 -0.83
CA SER A 55 7.17 -5.52 -1.98
C SER A 55 6.21 -4.40 -1.58
N VAL A 56 6.46 -3.20 -2.09
CA VAL A 56 5.61 -2.03 -1.87
C VAL A 56 4.96 -1.60 -3.18
N LEU A 57 3.63 -1.48 -3.15
CA LEU A 57 2.84 -0.87 -4.21
C LEU A 57 2.66 0.61 -3.90
N TYR A 58 2.82 1.47 -4.92
CA TYR A 58 2.60 2.90 -4.80
C TYR A 58 1.45 3.30 -5.71
N PHE A 59 0.51 4.06 -5.16
CA PHE A 59 -0.64 4.61 -5.85
C PHE A 59 -0.52 6.12 -5.89
N THR A 60 -0.73 6.72 -7.06
CA THR A 60 -1.02 8.15 -7.15
C THR A 60 -2.32 8.46 -6.40
N LYS A 61 -2.55 9.73 -6.07
CA LYS A 61 -3.82 10.15 -5.46
C LYS A 61 -5.05 9.66 -6.26
N GLY A 62 -5.01 9.81 -7.58
CA GLY A 62 -6.13 9.44 -8.45
C GLY A 62 -6.39 7.93 -8.49
N GLU A 63 -5.32 7.12 -8.53
CA GLU A 63 -5.45 5.66 -8.47
C GLU A 63 -5.98 5.19 -7.11
N TRP A 64 -5.53 5.80 -6.02
CA TRP A 64 -6.02 5.49 -4.68
C TRP A 64 -7.51 5.83 -4.52
N ASP A 65 -7.93 7.01 -4.98
CA ASP A 65 -9.34 7.42 -4.97
C ASP A 65 -10.21 6.43 -5.77
N ALA A 66 -9.74 6.01 -6.94
CA ALA A 66 -10.43 5.03 -7.78
C ALA A 66 -10.50 3.65 -7.13
N PHE A 67 -9.38 3.18 -6.54
CA PHE A 67 -9.32 1.91 -5.82
C PHE A 67 -10.32 1.87 -4.65
N VAL A 68 -10.33 2.91 -3.80
CA VAL A 68 -11.25 3.00 -2.66
C VAL A 68 -12.71 3.06 -3.13
N LEU A 69 -13.00 3.75 -4.23
CA LEU A 69 -14.34 3.78 -4.81
C LEU A 69 -14.79 2.38 -5.26
N GLY A 70 -13.95 1.66 -6.02
CA GLY A 70 -14.27 0.29 -6.45
C GLY A 70 -14.48 -0.68 -5.29
N VAL A 71 -13.67 -0.57 -4.22
CA VAL A 71 -13.87 -1.35 -2.98
C VAL A 71 -15.22 -1.04 -2.34
N ARG A 72 -15.62 0.23 -2.26
CA ARG A 72 -16.92 0.62 -1.68
C ARG A 72 -18.11 0.18 -2.53
N ASP A 73 -17.94 0.16 -3.85
CA ASP A 73 -18.96 -0.28 -4.80
C ASP A 73 -19.06 -1.82 -4.90
N GLY A 74 -18.20 -2.55 -4.16
CA GLY A 74 -18.20 -4.01 -4.13
C GLY A 74 -17.63 -4.64 -5.40
N GLU A 75 -16.84 -3.91 -6.20
CA GLU A 75 -16.29 -4.43 -7.46
C GLU A 75 -15.36 -5.64 -7.27
N PHE A 76 -14.83 -5.81 -6.06
CA PHE A 76 -13.93 -6.90 -5.68
C PHE A 76 -14.62 -8.04 -4.92
N ASP A 77 -15.94 -7.97 -4.72
CA ASP A 77 -16.71 -9.07 -4.14
C ASP A 77 -16.93 -10.16 -5.20
N VAL A 78 -15.90 -10.99 -5.41
CA VAL A 78 -15.97 -12.18 -6.27
C VAL A 78 -16.77 -13.27 -5.55
N GLY A 79 -18.08 -13.24 -5.73
CA GLY A 79 -19.02 -14.27 -5.25
C GLY A 79 -18.83 -15.65 -5.87
#